data_AF-A0A7Z3BPX2-F1
#
_entry.id   AF-A0A7Z3BPX2-F1
#
_cell.length_a   1.000
_cell.length_b   1.000
_cell.length_c   1.000
_cell.angle_alpha   90.00
_cell.angle_beta   90.00
_cell.angle_gamma   90.00
#
_symmetry.space_group_name_H-M   'P 1'
#
loop_
_entity.id
_entity.type
_entity.pdbx_description
1 polymer ?
#
loop_
_entity_poly.entity_id
_entity_poly.type
_entity_poly.pdbx_seq_one_letter_code
_entity_poly.pdbx_strand_id
1 'polypeptide(L)'
;MATLEKQLYDANRAREVLENEVFIQVWADVEQELTKAWQESPARDVEGREKIFLTLQMLRKLHKAIQSTLDSGKLAEKELQHKKTLADRARGIWPQ
;
A
#
# COMPACT_ATOMS: atom_id res chain seq x y z
N MET A 1 -10.49 15.85 6.67
CA MET A 1 -9.48 14.85 7.09
C MET A 1 -10.22 13.57 7.44
N ALA A 2 -9.75 12.39 7.03
CA ALA A 2 -10.33 11.12 7.46
C ALA A 2 -10.11 10.92 8.96
N THR A 3 -11.06 10.29 9.67
CA THR A 3 -10.89 9.97 11.10
C THR A 3 -9.84 8.87 11.29
N LEU A 4 -9.21 8.81 12.47
CA LEU A 4 -8.24 7.75 12.81
C LEU A 4 -8.86 6.35 12.65
N GLU A 5 -10.13 6.19 13.03
CA GLU A 5 -10.88 4.95 12.88
C GLU A 5 -11.01 4.53 11.42
N LYS A 6 -11.31 5.48 10.52
CA LYS A 6 -11.36 5.20 9.08
C LYS A 6 -9.99 4.80 8.54
N GLN A 7 -8.92 5.47 8.95
CA GLN A 7 -7.56 5.13 8.52
C GLN A 7 -7.14 3.72 8.97
N LEU A 8 -7.53 3.31 10.18
CA LEU A 8 -7.32 1.95 10.66
C LEU A 8 -8.13 0.92 9.86
N TYR A 9 -9.40 1.21 9.58
CA TYR A 9 -10.24 0.36 8.73
C TYR A 9 -9.64 0.19 7.33
N ASP A 10 -9.31 1.30 6.67
CA ASP A 10 -8.74 1.31 5.32
C ASP A 10 -7.41 0.52 5.29
N ALA A 11 -6.57 0.67 6.32
CA ALA A 11 -5.31 -0.09 6.42
C ALA A 11 -5.53 -1.59 6.64
N ASN A 12 -6.55 -2.00 7.38
CA ASN A 12 -6.90 -3.42 7.51
C ASN A 12 -7.34 -4.00 6.15
N ARG A 13 -8.14 -3.26 5.39
CA ARG A 13 -8.52 -3.66 4.02
C ARG A 13 -7.32 -3.69 3.08
N ALA A 14 -6.41 -2.72 3.16
CA ALA A 14 -5.18 -2.72 2.38
C ALA A 14 -4.28 -3.91 2.72
N ARG A 15 -4.18 -4.28 3.99
CA ARG A 15 -3.47 -5.48 4.44
C ARG A 15 -4.06 -6.75 3.85
N GLU A 16 -5.39 -6.90 3.90
CA GLU A 16 -6.08 -8.06 3.32
C GLU A 16 -5.77 -8.23 1.84
N VAL A 17 -5.65 -7.14 1.08
CA VAL A 17 -5.26 -7.21 -0.34
C VAL A 17 -3.79 -7.61 -0.50
N LEU A 18 -2.88 -6.96 0.23
CA LEU A 18 -1.43 -7.17 0.10
C LEU A 18 -0.95 -8.53 0.60
N GLU A 19 -1.65 -9.13 1.56
CA GLU A 19 -1.35 -10.45 2.12
C GLU A 19 -2.14 -11.57 1.43
N ASN A 20 -3.06 -11.25 0.52
CA ASN A 20 -3.81 -12.25 -0.24
C ASN A 20 -2.88 -12.98 -1.22
N GLU A 21 -2.77 -14.30 -1.08
CA GLU A 21 -1.91 -15.14 -1.91
C GLU A 21 -2.21 -15.06 -3.40
N VAL A 22 -3.50 -14.97 -3.78
CA VAL A 22 -3.92 -14.85 -5.18
C VAL A 22 -3.51 -13.49 -5.74
N PHE A 23 -3.68 -12.41 -4.97
CA PHE A 23 -3.24 -11.09 -5.37
C PHE A 23 -1.72 -11.03 -5.57
N ILE A 24 -0.95 -11.58 -4.62
CA ILE A 24 0.52 -11.62 -4.70
C ILE A 24 0.96 -12.36 -5.97
N GLN A 25 0.38 -13.54 -6.23
CA GLN A 25 0.73 -14.34 -7.41
C GLN A 25 0.35 -13.63 -8.71
N VAL A 26 -0.91 -13.18 -8.83
CA VAL A 26 -1.40 -12.50 -10.05
C VAL A 26 -0.63 -11.21 -10.31
N TRP A 27 -0.30 -10.46 -9.27
CA TRP A 27 0.54 -9.27 -9.40
C TRP A 27 1.92 -9.62 -10.01
N ALA A 28 2.58 -10.64 -9.45
CA ALA A 28 3.89 -11.07 -9.93
C ALA A 28 3.83 -11.57 -11.38
N ASP A 29 2.79 -12.32 -11.73
CA ASP A 29 2.57 -12.83 -13.09
C ASP A 29 2.42 -11.69 -14.10
N VAL A 30 1.57 -10.70 -13.81
CA VAL A 30 1.36 -9.54 -14.70
C VAL A 30 2.62 -8.67 -14.80
N GLU A 31 3.34 -8.45 -13.69
CA GLU A 31 4.61 -7.70 -13.72
C GLU A 31 5.65 -8.42 -14.59
N GLN A 32 5.76 -9.74 -14.46
CA GLN A 32 6.66 -10.56 -15.26
C GLN A 32 6.28 -10.53 -16.75
N GLU A 33 5.00 -10.66 -17.07
CA GLU A 33 4.49 -10.58 -18.44
C GLU A 33 4.87 -9.25 -19.11
N LEU A 34 4.57 -8.12 -18.45
CA LEU A 34 4.89 -6.79 -18.97
C LEU A 34 6.39 -6.57 -19.10
N THR A 35 7.17 -7.03 -18.13
CA THR A 35 8.64 -6.92 -18.15
C THR A 35 9.21 -7.70 -19.33
N LYS A 36 8.74 -8.93 -19.55
CA LYS A 36 9.16 -9.77 -20.67
C LYS A 36 8.76 -9.16 -22.00
N ALA A 37 7.52 -8.70 -22.14
CA ALA A 37 7.04 -8.03 -23.36
C ALA A 37 7.89 -6.80 -23.70
N TRP A 38 8.27 -6.00 -22.70
CA TRP A 38 9.16 -4.86 -22.90
C TRP A 38 10.57 -5.28 -23.33
N GLN A 39 11.13 -6.35 -22.74
CA GLN A 39 12.45 -6.87 -23.09
C GLN A 39 12.50 -7.46 -24.51
N GLU A 40 11.45 -8.17 -24.92
CA GLU A 40 11.36 -8.85 -26.22
C GLU A 40 10.94 -7.91 -27.36
N SER A 41 10.38 -6.74 -27.05
CA SER A 41 9.95 -5.76 -28.06
C SER A 41 11.14 -5.23 -28.90
N PRO A 42 11.00 -5.12 -30.23
CA PRO A 42 12.07 -4.64 -31.10
C PRO A 42 12.52 -3.22 -30.73
N ALA A 43 13.82 -2.94 -30.78
CA ALA A 43 14.36 -1.60 -30.47
C ALA A 43 13.81 -0.48 -31.37
N ARG A 44 13.39 -0.83 -32.60
CA ARG A 44 12.75 0.11 -33.53
C ARG A 44 11.32 0.48 -33.15
N ASP A 45 10.66 -0.33 -32.32
CA ASP A 45 9.28 -0.10 -31.87
C ASP A 45 9.28 0.77 -30.60
N VAL A 46 9.70 2.02 -30.77
CA VAL A 46 9.83 2.98 -29.66
C VAL A 46 8.48 3.24 -28.97
N GLU A 47 7.41 3.37 -29.76
CA GLU A 47 6.08 3.66 -29.23
C GLU A 47 5.49 2.48 -28.46
N GLY A 48 5.62 1.26 -28.98
CA GLY A 48 5.18 0.05 -28.27
C GLY A 48 5.95 -0.13 -26.95
N ARG A 49 7.27 0.08 -26.97
CA ARG A 49 8.12 0.05 -25.77
C ARG A 49 7.68 1.03 -24.70
N GLU A 50 7.40 2.28 -25.08
CA GLU A 50 6.95 3.31 -24.15
C GLU A 50 5.59 2.95 -23.55
N LYS A 51 4.64 2.46 -24.36
CA LYS A 51 3.32 2.03 -23.88
C LYS A 51 3.42 0.90 -22.85
N ILE A 52 4.24 -0.13 -23.10
CA ILE A 52 4.44 -1.23 -22.14
C ILE A 52 5.10 -0.70 -20.86
N PHE A 53 6.10 0.18 -20.98
CA PHE A 53 6.76 0.77 -19.82
C PHE A 53 5.80 1.58 -18.95
N LEU A 54 4.98 2.46 -19.55
CA LEU A 54 3.97 3.23 -18.81
C LEU A 54 2.94 2.33 -18.13
N THR A 55 2.58 1.22 -18.78
CA THR A 55 1.66 0.21 -18.21
C THR A 55 2.29 -0.46 -16.98
N LEU A 56 3.56 -0.86 -17.06
CA LEU A 56 4.32 -1.40 -15.93
C LEU A 56 4.46 -0.39 -14.77
N GLN A 57 4.71 0.88 -15.08
CA GLN A 57 4.76 1.94 -14.06
C GLN A 57 3.41 2.15 -13.39
N MET A 58 2.31 2.09 -14.16
CA MET A 58 0.97 2.21 -13.62
C MET A 58 0.62 1.02 -12.72
N LEU A 59 0.99 -0.20 -13.13
CA LEU A 59 0.89 -1.37 -12.26
C LEU A 59 1.58 -1.06 -10.94
N ARG A 60 2.90 -0.82 -10.93
CA ARG A 60 3.69 -0.52 -9.72
C ARG A 60 3.11 0.60 -8.84
N LYS A 61 2.60 1.66 -9.45
CA LYS A 61 1.96 2.77 -8.73
C LYS A 61 0.67 2.33 -8.02
N LEU A 62 -0.11 1.41 -8.59
CA LEU A 62 -1.29 0.82 -7.93
C LEU A 62 -0.89 0.12 -6.62
N HIS A 63 0.09 -0.79 -6.65
CA HIS A 63 0.56 -1.47 -5.43
C HIS A 63 1.14 -0.49 -4.42
N LYS A 64 1.92 0.50 -4.86
CA LYS A 64 2.43 1.55 -3.97
C LYS A 64 1.30 2.34 -3.30
N ALA A 65 0.19 2.59 -3.98
CA ALA A 65 -0.97 3.28 -3.41
C ALA A 65 -1.66 2.43 -2.32
N ILE A 66 -1.78 1.13 -2.54
CA ILE A 66 -2.32 0.19 -1.54
C ILE A 66 -1.38 0.13 -0.32
N GLN A 67 -0.07 0.00 -0.56
CA GLN A 67 0.96 0.02 0.49
C GLN A 67 0.92 1.32 1.31
N SER A 68 0.78 2.47 0.65
CA SER A 68 0.69 3.77 1.31
C SER A 68 -0.55 3.87 2.22
N THR A 69 -1.66 3.26 1.81
CA THR A 69 -2.88 3.18 2.64
C THR A 69 -2.62 2.36 3.91
N LEU A 70 -1.97 1.21 3.78
CA LEU A 70 -1.58 0.37 4.92
C LEU A 70 -0.65 1.13 5.88
N ASP A 71 0.38 1.78 5.36
CA ASP A 71 1.37 2.49 6.17
C ASP A 71 0.78 3.72 6.88
N SER A 72 -0.19 4.40 6.24
CA SER A 72 -0.94 5.49 6.86
C SER A 72 -1.73 5.03 8.08
N GLY A 73 -2.39 3.87 8.03
CA GLY A 73 -3.10 3.34 9.20
C GLY A 73 -2.18 2.82 10.29
N LYS A 74 -1.00 2.27 9.96
CA LYS A 74 0.03 1.94 10.99
C LYS A 74 0.46 3.17 11.78
N LEU A 75 0.55 4.33 11.12
CA LEU A 75 0.86 5.59 11.79
C LEU A 75 -0.32 6.03 12.69
N ALA A 76 -1.54 5.94 12.20
CA ALA A 76 -2.76 6.24 12.97
C ALA A 76 -2.89 5.34 14.23
N GLU A 77 -2.52 4.05 14.11
CA GLU A 77 -2.51 3.10 15.22
C GLU A 77 -1.54 3.52 16.32
N LYS A 78 -0.30 3.88 15.94
CA LYS A 78 0.72 4.38 16.86
C LYS A 78 0.26 5.66 17.56
N GLU A 79 -0.40 6.55 16.84
CA GLU A 79 -0.94 7.79 17.43
C GLU A 79 -2.04 7.49 18.45
N LEU A 80 -2.94 6.54 18.15
CA LEU A 80 -3.98 6.12 19.08
C LEU A 80 -3.41 5.46 20.34
N GLN A 81 -2.42 4.58 20.18
CA GLN A 81 -1.71 3.96 21.30
C GLN A 81 -1.03 5.01 22.17
N HIS A 82 -0.35 5.98 21.57
CA HIS A 82 0.30 7.07 22.29
C HIS A 82 -0.71 7.90 23.09
N LYS A 83 -1.84 8.29 22.49
CA LYS A 83 -2.93 9.00 23.16
C LYS A 83 -3.50 8.22 24.34
N LYS A 84 -3.70 6.91 24.21
CA LYS A 84 -4.14 6.03 25.31
C LYS A 84 -3.13 6.00 26.46
N THR A 85 -1.84 5.79 26.16
CA THR A 85 -0.79 5.77 27.19
C THR A 85 -0.71 7.10 27.96
N LEU A 86 -0.84 8.25 27.28
CA LEU A 86 -0.86 9.55 27.94
C LEU A 86 -2.09 9.70 28.86
N ALA A 87 -3.26 9.28 28.41
CA ALA A 87 -4.48 9.31 29.21
C ALA A 87 -4.40 8.38 30.44
N ASP A 88 -3.82 7.19 30.30
CA ASP A 88 -3.59 6.25 31.40
C ASP A 88 -2.65 6.83 32.45
N ARG A 89 -1.56 7.48 32.02
CA ARG A 89 -0.64 8.18 32.91
C ARG A 89 -1.33 9.32 33.65
N ALA A 90 -2.11 10.15 32.96
CA ALA A 90 -2.85 11.25 33.58
C ALA A 90 -3.84 10.77 34.65
N ARG A 91 -4.54 9.64 34.41
CA ARG A 91 -5.46 9.03 35.38
C ARG A 91 -4.73 8.45 36.60
N GLY A 92 -3.51 7.93 36.44
CA GLY A 92 -2.72 7.42 37.56
C GLY A 92 -2.10 8.50 38.46
N ILE A 93 -2.10 9.77 38.03
CA ILE A 93 -1.50 10.90 38.76
C ILE A 93 -2.51 11.62 39.67
N TRP A 94 -3.81 11.46 39.44
CA TRP A 94 -4.84 12.05 40.30
C TRP A 94 -5.23 11.12 41.45
N PRO A 95 -4.99 11.49 42.73
CA PRO A 95 -5.51 10.72 43.86
C PRO A 95 -7.04 10.88 43.96
N GLN A 96 -7.71 9.79 44.35
CA GLN A 96 -9.16 9.73 44.66
C GLN A 96 -9.51 10.61 45.86
#